data_AF-A0A1Q6LMY0-F1
#
_entry.id   AF-A0A1Q6LMY0-F1
#
_cell.length_a   1.000
_cell.length_b   1.000
_cell.length_c   1.000
_cell.angle_alpha   90.00
_cell.angle_beta   90.00
_cell.angle_gamma   90.00
#
_symmetry.space_group_name_H-M   'P 1'
#
loop_
_entity.id
_entity.type
_entity.pdbx_description
1 polymer ?
#
loop_
_entity_poly.entity_id
_entity_poly.type
_entity_poly.pdbx_seq_one_letter_code
_entity_poly.pdbx_strand_id
1 'polypeptide(L)'
;MVLLCFVFPAVSKFVVTPYLAGVYGHASAVLSSDNILIMIIMLVLIFVVPMVTMILLRRSHITFEDTYLAGVNTGKQTYFYDAMGEPKHSWITNWYLTDLFGETKLWSPSVVLSTAAILIYTVIALGGAVR
;
A
#
# COMPACT_ATOMS: atom_id res chain seq x y z
N MET A 1 1.96 -12.76 -3.27
CA MET A 1 1.90 -11.75 -4.36
C MET A 1 3.29 -11.31 -4.78
N VAL A 2 4.15 -10.81 -3.87
CA VAL A 2 5.49 -10.31 -4.22
C VAL A 2 6.42 -11.35 -4.87
N LEU A 3 6.46 -12.58 -4.34
CA LEU A 3 7.22 -13.69 -4.94
C LEU A 3 6.77 -14.04 -6.37
N LEU A 4 5.46 -13.96 -6.65
CA LEU A 4 4.94 -14.22 -7.99
C LEU A 4 5.43 -13.18 -9.00
N CYS A 5 5.54 -11.90 -8.59
CA CYS A 5 6.05 -10.84 -9.46
C CYS A 5 7.53 -11.03 -9.82
N PHE A 6 8.35 -11.58 -8.91
CA PHE A 6 9.75 -11.92 -9.21
C PHE A 6 9.89 -13.12 -10.16
N VAL A 7 9.02 -14.12 -9.99
CA VAL A 7 9.05 -15.36 -10.79
C VAL A 7 8.42 -15.16 -12.17
N PHE A 8 7.51 -14.19 -12.32
CA PHE A 8 6.82 -13.85 -13.56
C PHE A 8 7.74 -13.61 -14.78
N PRO A 9 8.83 -12.81 -14.72
CA PRO A 9 9.73 -12.64 -15.87
C PRO A 9 10.40 -13.95 -16.31
N ALA A 10 10.75 -14.83 -15.36
CA ALA A 10 11.29 -16.15 -15.70
C ALA A 10 10.22 -17.05 -16.35
N VAL A 11 9.02 -17.08 -15.79
CA VAL A 11 7.88 -17.84 -16.34
C VAL A 11 7.50 -17.33 -17.73
N SER A 12 7.52 -16.01 -17.94
CA SER A 12 7.27 -15.40 -19.25
C SER A 12 8.26 -15.89 -20.30
N LYS A 13 9.57 -15.85 -19.99
CA LYS A 13 10.63 -16.29 -20.91
C LYS A 13 10.62 -17.81 -21.15
N PHE A 14 10.52 -18.61 -20.11
CA PHE A 14 10.73 -20.06 -20.22
C PHE A 14 9.46 -20.88 -20.48
N VAL A 15 8.28 -20.34 -20.19
CA VAL A 15 7.00 -21.08 -20.30
C VAL A 15 6.08 -20.41 -21.32
N VAL A 16 5.87 -19.10 -21.22
CA VAL A 16 4.88 -18.40 -22.05
C VAL A 16 5.35 -18.24 -23.50
N THR A 17 6.59 -17.77 -23.74
CA THR A 17 7.09 -17.60 -25.11
C THR A 17 7.22 -18.90 -25.92
N PRO A 18 7.76 -20.03 -25.40
CA PRO A 18 7.82 -21.27 -26.18
C PRO A 18 6.43 -21.90 -26.39
N TYR A 19 5.51 -21.75 -25.44
CA TYR A 19 4.13 -22.20 -25.60
C TYR A 19 3.42 -21.46 -26.74
N LEU A 20 3.55 -20.12 -26.79
CA LEU A 20 2.99 -19.32 -27.88
C LEU A 20 3.65 -19.63 -29.23
N ALA A 21 4.96 -19.88 -29.24
CA ALA A 21 5.68 -20.29 -30.45
C ALA A 21 5.20 -21.64 -31.00
N GLY A 22 4.93 -22.61 -30.12
CA GLY A 22 4.45 -23.95 -30.49
C GLY A 22 3.01 -23.98 -31.00
N VAL A 23 2.14 -23.11 -30.47
CA VAL A 23 0.70 -23.07 -30.85
C VAL A 23 0.44 -22.17 -32.06
N TYR A 24 1.11 -21.02 -32.17
CA TYR A 24 0.81 -20.00 -33.17
C TYR A 24 1.86 -19.86 -34.28
N GLY A 25 2.94 -20.64 -34.28
CA GLY A 25 3.97 -20.70 -35.34
C GLY A 25 4.88 -19.46 -35.44
N HIS A 26 4.45 -18.32 -34.90
CA HIS A 26 5.24 -17.12 -34.71
C HIS A 26 5.09 -16.61 -33.28
N ALA A 27 6.23 -16.49 -32.59
CA ALA A 27 6.30 -15.84 -31.30
C ALA A 27 6.37 -14.32 -31.53
N SER A 28 5.24 -13.67 -31.83
CA SER A 28 5.17 -12.24 -31.58
C SER A 28 5.18 -12.07 -30.06
N ALA A 29 6.30 -11.59 -29.55
CA ALA A 29 6.43 -11.26 -28.14
C ALA A 29 5.43 -10.12 -27.84
N VAL A 30 4.25 -10.47 -27.34
CA VAL A 30 3.24 -9.49 -26.84
C VAL A 30 3.85 -8.59 -25.76
N LEU A 31 4.92 -9.07 -25.11
CA LEU A 31 5.75 -8.34 -24.17
C LEU A 31 7.16 -8.15 -24.78
N SER A 32 7.46 -6.93 -25.25
CA SER A 32 8.82 -6.58 -25.69
C SER A 32 9.82 -6.75 -24.54
N SER A 33 11.06 -7.12 -24.89
CA SER A 33 12.18 -7.25 -23.94
C SER A 33 12.36 -6.02 -23.06
N ASP A 34 12.13 -4.82 -23.62
CA ASP A 34 12.21 -3.54 -22.91
C ASP A 34 11.13 -3.44 -21.81
N ASN A 35 9.92 -3.93 -22.05
CA ASN A 35 8.83 -3.92 -21.07
C ASN A 35 9.13 -4.86 -19.89
N ILE A 36 9.77 -6.01 -20.17
CA ILE A 36 10.22 -6.94 -19.12
C ILE A 36 11.30 -6.29 -18.27
N LEU A 37 12.24 -5.58 -18.90
CA LEU A 37 13.31 -4.87 -18.20
C LEU A 37 12.76 -3.74 -17.32
N ILE A 38 11.81 -2.96 -17.82
CA ILE A 38 11.13 -1.90 -17.03
C ILE A 38 10.39 -2.51 -15.82
N MET A 39 9.70 -3.63 -15.99
CA MET A 39 9.00 -4.31 -14.89
C MET A 39 9.95 -4.82 -13.81
N ILE A 40 11.14 -5.32 -14.18
CA ILE A 40 12.18 -5.73 -13.24
C ILE A 40 12.71 -4.51 -12.46
N ILE A 41 12.97 -3.38 -13.15
CA ILE A 41 13.43 -2.14 -12.51
C ILE A 41 12.38 -1.64 -11.50
N MET A 42 11.12 -1.57 -11.89
CA MET A 42 10.02 -1.15 -11.01
C MET A 42 9.94 -2.04 -9.76
N LEU A 43 10.07 -3.34 -9.93
CA LEU A 43 9.99 -4.30 -8.84
C LEU A 43 11.14 -4.13 -7.84
N VAL A 44 12.37 -3.92 -8.32
CA VAL A 44 13.53 -3.63 -7.45
C VAL A 44 13.32 -2.31 -6.68
N LEU A 45 12.79 -1.28 -7.35
CA LEU A 45 12.49 0.02 -6.75
C LEU A 45 11.52 -0.08 -5.56
N ILE A 46 10.52 -0.97 -5.63
CA ILE A 46 9.58 -1.23 -4.52
C ILE A 46 10.30 -1.63 -3.23
N PHE A 47 11.45 -2.29 -3.30
CA PHE A 47 12.25 -2.64 -2.13
C PHE A 47 13.29 -1.60 -1.77
N VAL A 48 13.96 -1.04 -2.79
CA VAL A 48 15.03 -0.06 -2.58
C VAL A 48 14.49 1.20 -1.91
N VAL A 49 13.32 1.71 -2.33
CA VAL A 49 12.73 2.93 -1.76
C VAL A 49 12.49 2.81 -0.24
N PRO A 50 11.70 1.84 0.26
CA PRO A 50 11.48 1.71 1.70
C PRO A 50 12.77 1.37 2.47
N MET A 51 13.70 0.65 1.87
CA MET A 51 14.99 0.34 2.51
C MET A 51 15.84 1.60 2.68
N VAL A 52 15.95 2.41 1.62
CA VAL A 52 16.68 3.68 1.64
C VAL A 52 16.01 4.67 2.59
N THR A 53 14.69 4.82 2.54
CA THR A 53 13.97 5.69 3.47
C THR A 53 14.13 5.22 4.92
N MET A 54 14.07 3.92 5.20
CA MET A 54 14.31 3.38 6.54
C MET A 54 15.74 3.65 7.05
N ILE A 55 16.76 3.52 6.19
CA ILE A 55 18.14 3.84 6.52
C ILE A 55 18.31 5.34 6.79
N LEU A 56 17.73 6.18 5.93
CA LEU A 56 17.74 7.64 6.09
C LEU A 56 17.03 8.06 7.38
N LEU A 57 15.86 7.49 7.66
CA LEU A 57 15.06 7.79 8.85
C LEU A 57 15.76 7.35 10.15
N ARG A 58 16.49 6.23 10.11
CA ARG A 58 17.33 5.79 11.24
C ARG A 58 18.54 6.69 11.47
N ARG A 59 19.09 7.28 10.41
CA ARG A 59 20.24 8.20 10.50
C ARG A 59 19.84 9.63 10.84
N SER A 60 18.62 10.04 10.49
CA SER A 60 18.12 11.33 10.90
C SER A 60 17.87 11.31 12.41
N HIS A 61 18.57 12.17 13.14
CA HIS A 61 18.21 12.56 14.50
C HIS A 61 16.96 13.44 14.44
N ILE A 62 15.82 12.85 14.05
CA ILE A 62 14.54 13.56 14.09
C ILE A 62 14.20 13.72 15.56
N THR A 63 14.45 14.91 16.09
CA THR A 63 13.91 15.32 17.37
C THR A 63 12.41 15.47 17.19
N PHE A 64 11.66 14.53 17.75
CA PHE A 64 10.21 14.67 17.85
C PHE A 64 9.96 15.81 18.83
N GLU A 65 9.68 17.01 18.31
CA GLU A 65 9.16 18.10 19.11
C GLU A 65 7.83 17.65 19.74
N ASP A 66 7.60 17.97 21.01
CA ASP A 66 6.35 17.61 21.65
C ASP A 66 5.18 18.32 20.97
N THR A 67 4.13 17.53 20.68
CA THR A 67 2.91 18.07 20.09
C THR A 67 2.31 19.11 21.03
N TYR A 68 2.17 20.34 20.55
CA TYR A 68 1.61 21.43 21.33
C TYR A 68 0.10 21.25 21.50
N LEU A 69 -0.32 20.82 22.69
CA LEU A 69 -1.73 20.57 23.05
C LEU A 69 -2.42 21.78 23.69
N ALA A 70 -1.91 23.00 23.44
CA ALA A 70 -2.42 24.25 24.04
C ALA A 70 -2.50 24.22 25.58
N GLY A 71 -1.54 23.56 26.23
CA GLY A 71 -1.48 23.42 27.69
C GLY A 71 -0.23 22.66 28.13
N VAL A 72 -0.16 22.33 29.42
CA VAL A 72 0.95 21.52 29.96
C VAL A 72 0.72 20.06 29.58
N ASN A 73 1.67 19.50 28.83
CA ASN A 73 1.64 18.09 28.47
C ASN A 73 1.98 17.22 29.72
N THR A 74 1.27 16.11 29.88
CA THR A 74 1.49 15.13 30.97
C THR A 74 2.75 14.26 30.78
N GLY A 75 3.54 14.52 29.73
CA GLY A 75 4.66 13.68 29.28
C GLY A 75 4.25 12.62 28.26
N LYS A 76 2.97 12.58 27.87
CA LYS A 76 2.44 11.76 26.77
C LYS A 76 1.87 12.70 25.71
N GLN A 77 2.29 12.54 24.45
CA GLN A 77 1.91 13.42 23.33
C GLN A 77 0.40 13.47 23.01
N THR A 78 -0.43 12.72 23.72
CA THR A 78 -1.90 12.71 23.57
C THR A 78 -2.66 13.19 24.81
N TYR A 79 -1.97 13.61 25.88
CA TYR A 79 -2.60 13.99 27.14
C TYR A 79 -2.11 15.34 27.65
N PHE A 80 -3.05 16.24 27.95
CA PHE A 80 -2.79 17.56 28.53
C PHE A 80 -3.47 17.69 29.89
N TYR A 81 -2.96 18.57 30.75
CA TYR A 81 -3.63 18.93 31.99
C TYR A 81 -4.73 19.96 31.72
N ASP A 82 -5.95 19.65 32.17
CA ASP A 82 -7.09 20.58 32.15
C ASP A 82 -6.88 21.70 33.19
N ALA A 83 -7.72 22.74 33.17
CA ALA A 83 -7.68 23.85 34.12
C ALA A 83 -7.79 23.41 35.59
N MET A 84 -8.36 22.23 35.84
CA MET A 84 -8.47 21.60 37.17
C MET A 84 -7.28 20.71 37.55
N GLY A 85 -6.25 20.61 36.70
CA GLY A 85 -5.06 19.79 36.95
C GLY A 85 -5.24 18.29 36.67
N GLU A 86 -6.37 17.87 36.12
CA GLU A 86 -6.65 16.48 35.77
C GLU A 86 -6.13 16.16 34.34
N PRO A 87 -5.54 14.97 34.11
CA PRO A 87 -5.07 14.58 32.78
C PRO A 87 -6.25 14.25 31.83
N LYS A 88 -6.33 14.97 30.72
CA LYS A 88 -7.34 14.77 29.65
C LYS A 88 -6.69 14.34 28.35
N HIS A 89 -7.32 13.38 27.67
CA HIS A 89 -6.88 12.89 26.37
C HIS A 89 -7.37 13.81 25.25
N SER A 90 -6.46 14.27 24.39
CA SER A 90 -6.79 15.03 23.19
C SER A 90 -7.18 14.09 22.06
N TRP A 91 -8.41 14.22 21.56
CA TRP A 91 -8.86 13.49 20.38
C TRP A 91 -8.70 14.36 19.13
N ILE A 92 -8.00 13.85 18.12
CA ILE A 92 -7.90 14.50 16.78
C ILE A 92 -9.13 14.13 15.91
N THR A 93 -10.13 13.46 16.50
CA THR A 93 -11.34 13.07 15.77
C THR A 93 -12.27 14.26 15.61
N ASN A 94 -12.96 14.31 14.47
CA ASN A 94 -13.99 15.31 14.24
C ASN A 94 -15.22 14.97 15.09
N TRP A 95 -15.43 15.74 16.15
CA TRP A 95 -16.51 15.53 17.12
C TRP A 95 -17.91 15.60 16.49
N TYR A 96 -18.07 16.38 15.41
CA TYR A 96 -19.35 16.55 14.71
C TYR A 96 -19.65 15.42 13.72
N LEU A 97 -18.61 14.86 13.09
CA LEU A 97 -18.77 13.84 12.06
C LEU A 97 -18.76 12.42 12.62
N THR A 98 -18.59 12.23 13.93
CA THR A 98 -18.58 10.90 14.56
C THR A 98 -19.85 10.08 14.26
N ASP A 99 -21.00 10.75 14.09
CA ASP A 99 -22.25 10.07 13.76
C ASP A 99 -22.40 9.69 12.28
N LEU A 100 -21.74 10.40 11.37
CA LEU A 100 -21.80 10.18 9.92
C LEU A 100 -20.62 9.34 9.41
N PHE A 101 -19.42 9.62 9.92
CA PHE A 101 -18.12 9.03 9.54
C PHE A 101 -17.39 8.43 10.74
N GLY A 102 -18.11 7.97 11.76
CA GLY A 102 -17.51 7.24 12.88
C GLY A 102 -16.79 5.99 12.38
N GLU A 103 -15.62 5.72 12.96
CA GLU A 103 -14.75 4.60 12.58
C GLU A 103 -15.51 3.25 12.57
N THR A 104 -16.38 3.02 13.54
CA THR A 104 -17.22 1.82 13.64
C THR A 104 -18.25 1.69 12.52
N LYS A 105 -18.78 2.82 12.03
CA LYS A 105 -19.75 2.85 10.93
C LYS A 105 -19.06 2.74 9.56
N LEU A 106 -17.87 3.31 9.42
CA LEU A 106 -17.13 3.32 8.16
C LEU A 106 -16.38 1.99 7.90
N TRP A 107 -15.96 1.30 8.96
CA TRP A 107 -15.19 0.06 8.85
C TRP A 107 -15.88 -1.02 8.00
N SER A 108 -17.10 -1.39 8.36
CA SER A 108 -17.87 -2.43 7.67
C SER A 108 -18.10 -2.17 6.18
N PRO A 109 -18.62 -0.99 5.75
CA PRO A 109 -18.81 -0.72 4.32
C PRO A 109 -17.47 -0.63 3.58
N SER A 110 -16.42 -0.06 4.18
CA SER A 110 -15.10 -0.02 3.54
C SER A 110 -14.55 -1.43 3.28
N VAL A 111 -14.62 -2.34 4.26
CA VAL A 111 -14.14 -3.72 4.09
C VAL A 111 -14.91 -4.43 2.98
N VAL A 112 -16.24 -4.30 2.95
CA VAL A 112 -17.07 -4.91 1.91
C VAL A 112 -16.72 -4.36 0.53
N LEU A 113 -16.59 -3.04 0.40
CA LEU A 113 -16.33 -2.37 -0.87
C LEU A 113 -14.92 -2.69 -1.40
N SER A 114 -13.92 -2.70 -0.52
CA SER A 114 -12.55 -3.13 -0.87
C SER A 114 -12.49 -4.60 -1.28
N THR A 115 -13.19 -5.49 -0.56
CA THR A 115 -13.23 -6.92 -0.90
C THR A 115 -13.91 -7.14 -2.24
N ALA A 116 -15.04 -6.47 -2.50
CA ALA A 116 -15.73 -6.52 -3.78
C ALA A 116 -14.85 -6.03 -4.93
N ALA A 117 -14.15 -4.91 -4.74
CA ALA A 117 -13.22 -4.39 -5.75
C ALA A 117 -12.11 -5.40 -6.07
N ILE A 118 -11.49 -6.00 -5.06
CA ILE A 118 -10.44 -7.02 -5.26
C ILE A 118 -11.01 -8.21 -6.04
N LEU A 119 -12.19 -8.70 -5.66
CA LEU A 119 -12.84 -9.82 -6.37
C LEU A 119 -13.11 -9.48 -7.83
N ILE A 120 -13.68 -8.32 -8.12
CA ILE A 120 -13.95 -7.85 -9.49
C ILE A 120 -12.64 -7.79 -10.30
N TYR A 121 -11.59 -7.17 -9.75
CA TYR A 121 -10.30 -7.09 -10.44
C TYR A 121 -9.66 -8.46 -10.67
N THR A 122 -9.76 -9.39 -9.71
CA THR A 122 -9.24 -10.75 -9.89
C THR A 122 -10.00 -11.54 -10.94
N VAL A 123 -11.32 -11.38 -11.03
CA VAL A 123 -12.15 -12.00 -12.07
C VAL A 123 -11.81 -11.43 -13.45
N ILE A 124 -11.63 -10.12 -13.57
CA ILE A 124 -11.22 -9.48 -14.83
C ILE A 124 -9.83 -9.98 -15.26
N ALA A 125 -8.87 -10.02 -14.32
CA ALA A 125 -7.50 -10.44 -14.60
C ALA A 125 -7.38 -11.94 -14.98
N LEU A 126 -8.16 -12.81 -14.32
CA LEU A 126 -8.16 -14.26 -14.62
C LEU A 126 -9.02 -14.60 -15.84
N GLY A 127 -10.11 -13.87 -16.06
CA GLY A 127 -11.09 -14.18 -17.09
C GLY A 127 -10.70 -13.76 -18.50
N GLY A 128 -9.77 -12.79 -18.67
CA GLY A 128 -9.36 -12.32 -20.00
C GLY A 128 -10.52 -11.87 -20.91
N ALA A 129 -11.68 -11.55 -20.32
CA ALA A 129 -12.95 -11.43 -21.02
C ALA A 129 -13.50 -10.01 -20.93
N VAL A 130 -12.68 -9.04 -21.30
CA VAL A 130 -13.19 -7.92 -22.09
C VAL A 130 -12.31 -7.91 -23.33
N ARG A 131 -12.90 -8.38 -24.43
CA ARG A 131 -12.33 -8.28 -25.77
C ARG A 131 -11.91 -6.85 -26.09
#